data_AF-A0A1J3K868-F1
#
_entry.id   AF-A0A1J3K868-F1
#
_cell.length_a   1.000
_cell.length_b   1.000
_cell.length_c   1.000
_cell.angle_alpha   90.00
_cell.angle_beta   90.00
_cell.angle_gamma   90.00
#
_symmetry.space_group_name_H-M   'P 1'
#
loop_
_entity.id
_entity.type
_entity.pdbx_description
1 polymer ?
#
loop_
_entity_poly.entity_id
_entity_poly.type
_entity_poly.pdbx_seq_one_letter_code
_entity_poly.pdbx_strand_id
1 'polypeptide(L)'
;FGMRKTRIIAIDALRHPGISQYKLECLLRETNKAYSGFLHVCKNQSNGQCVNHEDGVGVATGNWGCGAYGGDPELKSLLQWIAVSQARRPFMSYYTFGFEALHKLNQVTELVISKGWSVGDLWKKVVEHSNHKLRSNKKRREPKLGLFDWLISIISA
;
A
#
# COMPACT_ATOMS: atom_id res chain seq x y z
N PHE A 1 30.33 -11.42 -8.71
CA PHE A 1 29.57 -11.33 -9.98
C PHE A 1 29.59 -9.89 -10.45
N GLY A 2 30.04 -9.59 -11.67
CA GLY A 2 30.09 -8.22 -12.24
C GLY A 2 28.73 -7.60 -12.56
N MET A 3 27.67 -7.98 -11.83
CA MET A 3 26.32 -7.45 -12.01
C MET A 3 26.21 -6.09 -11.32
N ARG A 4 25.45 -5.17 -11.93
CA ARG A 4 25.11 -3.89 -11.29
C ARG A 4 24.31 -4.15 -10.01
N LYS A 5 24.53 -3.34 -8.98
CA LYS A 5 23.76 -3.35 -7.73
C LYS A 5 22.39 -2.70 -7.92
N THR A 6 21.59 -3.24 -8.86
CA THR A 6 20.26 -2.75 -9.21
C THR A 6 19.30 -3.93 -9.21
N ARG A 7 18.20 -3.80 -8.45
CA ARG A 7 17.12 -4.79 -8.40
C ARG A 7 15.84 -4.13 -8.90
N ILE A 8 15.22 -4.74 -9.91
CA ILE A 8 13.94 -4.32 -10.46
C ILE A 8 12.98 -5.50 -10.31
N ILE A 9 11.77 -5.22 -9.85
CA ILE A 9 10.74 -6.23 -9.59
C ILE A 9 9.50 -5.84 -10.38
N ALA A 10 9.05 -6.75 -11.25
CA ALA A 10 7.83 -6.55 -12.03
C ALA A 10 6.63 -7.14 -11.26
N ILE A 11 5.64 -6.28 -10.97
CA ILE A 11 4.36 -6.67 -10.36
C ILE A 11 3.20 -6.09 -11.16
N ASP A 12 2.20 -6.90 -11.48
CA ASP A 12 1.03 -6.50 -12.27
C ASP A 12 -0.15 -6.11 -11.38
N ALA A 13 -0.79 -4.96 -11.64
CA ALA A 13 -2.02 -4.53 -10.98
C ALA A 13 -3.28 -5.07 -11.70
N LEU A 14 -4.43 -5.12 -11.00
CA LEU A 14 -5.72 -5.36 -11.65
C LEU A 14 -6.02 -4.22 -12.63
N ARG A 15 -6.57 -4.57 -13.79
CA ARG A 15 -6.90 -3.63 -14.86
C ARG A 15 -8.36 -3.21 -14.78
N HIS A 16 -8.60 -1.91 -14.67
CA HIS A 16 -9.91 -1.25 -14.59
C HIS A 16 -10.88 -1.89 -13.58
N PRO A 17 -10.48 -2.07 -12.30
CA PRO A 17 -11.33 -2.72 -11.32
C PRO A 17 -12.58 -1.89 -10.96
N GLY A 18 -12.60 -0.59 -11.22
CA GLY A 18 -13.73 0.28 -10.88
C GLY A 18 -14.06 0.20 -9.39
N ILE A 19 -15.33 0.06 -9.02
CA ILE A 19 -15.73 -0.09 -7.62
C ILE A 19 -15.29 -1.44 -7.01
N SER A 20 -14.98 -2.45 -7.84
CA SER A 20 -14.61 -3.78 -7.32
C SER A 20 -13.27 -3.79 -6.60
N GLN A 21 -12.41 -2.78 -6.80
CA GLN A 21 -11.13 -2.68 -6.09
C GLN A 21 -11.27 -2.64 -4.56
N TYR A 22 -12.42 -2.17 -4.06
CA TYR A 22 -12.74 -2.13 -2.64
C TYR A 22 -13.30 -3.45 -2.10
N LYS A 23 -13.54 -4.46 -2.94
CA LYS A 23 -13.92 -5.79 -2.45
C LYS A 23 -12.73 -6.46 -1.77
N LEU A 24 -13.00 -7.20 -0.71
CA LEU A 24 -11.97 -7.83 0.11
C LEU A 24 -11.03 -8.70 -0.73
N GLU A 25 -11.55 -9.47 -1.69
CA GLU A 25 -10.74 -10.28 -2.59
C GLU A 25 -9.77 -9.46 -3.46
N CYS A 26 -10.17 -8.26 -3.89
CA CYS A 26 -9.32 -7.36 -4.66
C CYS A 26 -8.27 -6.69 -3.77
N LEU A 27 -8.64 -6.26 -2.56
CA LEU A 27 -7.69 -5.74 -1.57
C LEU A 27 -6.60 -6.77 -1.26
N LEU A 28 -7.01 -8.02 -1.00
CA LEU A 28 -6.10 -9.14 -0.74
C LEU A 28 -5.22 -9.45 -1.94
N ARG A 29 -5.79 -9.51 -3.16
CA ARG A 29 -5.04 -9.76 -4.39
C ARG A 29 -3.92 -8.73 -4.57
N GLU A 30 -4.24 -7.46 -4.46
CA GLU A 30 -3.28 -6.38 -4.69
C GLU A 30 -2.21 -6.33 -3.62
N THR A 31 -2.59 -6.52 -2.35
CA THR A 31 -1.65 -6.57 -1.23
C THR A 31 -0.73 -7.77 -1.33
N ASN A 32 -1.26 -8.96 -1.64
CA ASN A 32 -0.47 -10.18 -1.80
C ASN A 32 0.49 -10.08 -2.99
N LYS A 33 0.05 -9.50 -4.11
CA LYS A 33 0.91 -9.26 -5.27
C LYS A 33 2.08 -8.33 -4.93
N ALA A 34 1.80 -7.21 -4.26
CA ALA A 34 2.84 -6.30 -3.80
C ALA A 34 3.77 -7.00 -2.80
N TYR A 35 3.22 -7.72 -1.82
CA TYR A 35 3.98 -8.47 -0.82
C TYR A 35 4.89 -9.53 -1.46
N SER A 36 4.41 -10.32 -2.42
CA SER A 36 5.24 -11.29 -3.14
C SER A 36 6.39 -10.63 -3.90
N GLY A 37 6.19 -9.42 -4.42
CA GLY A 37 7.26 -8.63 -5.03
C GLY A 37 8.24 -8.07 -4.00
N PHE A 38 7.76 -7.65 -2.83
CA PHE A 38 8.60 -7.02 -1.81
C PHE A 38 9.27 -8.02 -0.88
N LEU A 39 8.78 -9.25 -0.77
CA LEU A 39 9.35 -10.28 0.08
C LEU A 39 10.74 -10.68 -0.42
N HIS A 40 11.75 -10.51 0.44
CA HIS A 40 13.08 -11.08 0.20
C HIS A 40 13.29 -12.26 1.14
N VAL A 41 13.42 -13.45 0.56
CA VAL A 41 13.79 -14.65 1.31
C VAL A 41 15.28 -14.88 1.13
N CYS A 42 16.07 -14.62 2.17
CA CYS A 42 17.47 -15.05 2.21
C CYS A 42 17.48 -16.59 2.30
N LYS A 43 17.99 -17.26 1.25
CA LYS A 43 17.97 -18.74 1.15
C LYS A 43 19.05 -19.46 1.98
N ASN A 44 19.96 -18.75 2.62
CA ASN A 44 21.07 -19.36 3.36
C ASN A 44 20.86 -19.22 4.87
N GLN A 45 20.08 -20.14 5.44
CA GLN A 45 19.95 -20.33 6.90
C GLN A 45 20.78 -21.53 7.38
N SER A 46 22.03 -21.64 6.93
CA SER A 46 23.03 -22.49 7.59
C SER A 46 23.91 -21.59 8.46
N ASN A 47 23.73 -21.66 9.77
CA ASN A 47 24.57 -21.04 10.83
C ASN A 47 24.29 -19.59 11.24
N GLY A 48 23.02 -19.19 11.36
CA GLY A 48 22.61 -18.22 12.39
C GLY A 48 23.07 -16.76 12.24
N GLN A 49 23.79 -16.38 11.19
CA GLN A 49 24.10 -14.99 10.88
C GLN A 49 23.93 -14.70 9.40
N CYS A 50 22.76 -14.16 9.05
CA CYS A 50 22.58 -13.46 7.79
C CYS A 50 23.39 -12.16 7.89
N VAL A 51 24.65 -12.14 7.45
CA VAL A 51 25.34 -10.86 7.23
C VAL A 51 24.76 -10.27 5.94
N ASN A 52 23.53 -9.77 6.04
CA ASN A 52 22.81 -9.21 4.91
C ASN A 52 23.36 -7.82 4.64
N HIS A 53 24.08 -7.68 3.53
CA HIS A 53 24.39 -6.38 2.94
C HIS A 53 23.12 -5.61 2.46
N GLU A 54 21.93 -6.06 2.85
CA GLU A 54 20.61 -5.65 2.36
C GLU A 54 19.58 -5.32 3.45
N ASP A 55 19.93 -5.40 4.75
CA ASP A 55 18.99 -5.04 5.83
C ASP A 55 18.58 -3.56 5.77
N GLY A 56 19.33 -2.72 5.04
CA GLY A 56 19.02 -1.32 4.74
C GLY A 56 18.31 -1.07 3.40
N VAL A 57 17.92 -2.09 2.63
CA VAL A 57 17.30 -1.89 1.29
C VAL A 57 15.78 -1.79 1.39
N GLY A 58 15.27 -0.57 1.25
CA GLY A 58 13.84 -0.28 1.17
C GLY A 58 13.22 -0.49 -0.22
N VAL A 59 11.99 -0.05 -0.39
CA VAL A 59 11.23 -0.14 -1.65
C VAL A 59 11.01 1.25 -2.23
N ALA A 60 11.46 1.48 -3.46
CA ALA A 60 11.10 2.65 -4.26
C ALA A 60 9.91 2.29 -5.17
N THR A 61 8.79 3.01 -5.05
CA THR A 61 7.55 2.73 -5.80
C THR A 61 6.76 4.02 -6.08
N GLY A 62 5.58 3.93 -6.67
CA GLY A 62 4.67 5.05 -6.90
C GLY A 62 3.24 4.60 -7.16
N ASN A 63 2.56 5.28 -8.09
CA ASN A 63 1.13 5.12 -8.42
C ASN A 63 0.83 3.81 -9.18
N TRP A 64 1.26 2.66 -8.65
CA TRP A 64 1.14 1.33 -9.25
C TRP A 64 -0.32 0.99 -9.59
N GLY A 65 -0.60 0.87 -10.89
CA GLY A 65 -1.93 0.54 -11.41
C GLY A 65 -2.95 1.69 -11.41
N CYS A 66 -2.55 2.93 -11.12
CA CYS A 66 -3.50 4.05 -10.99
C CYS A 66 -3.67 4.91 -12.26
N GLY A 67 -2.80 4.74 -13.26
CA GLY A 67 -2.92 5.39 -14.57
C GLY A 67 -3.86 4.62 -15.50
N ALA A 68 -3.30 4.04 -16.57
CA ALA A 68 -4.05 3.27 -17.57
C ALA A 68 -4.85 2.07 -17.02
N TYR A 69 -4.66 1.68 -15.76
CA TYR A 69 -5.37 0.58 -15.11
C TYR A 69 -6.47 1.07 -14.15
N GLY A 70 -6.60 2.39 -13.93
CA GLY A 70 -7.75 2.98 -13.22
C GLY A 70 -7.90 2.61 -11.74
N GLY A 71 -6.83 2.21 -11.07
CA GLY A 71 -6.81 2.03 -9.62
C GLY A 71 -6.90 3.37 -8.86
N ASP A 72 -7.47 3.32 -7.66
CA ASP A 72 -7.51 4.44 -6.72
C ASP A 72 -6.11 4.64 -6.09
N PRO A 73 -5.46 5.79 -6.31
CA PRO A 73 -4.12 6.06 -5.79
C PRO A 73 -4.04 6.09 -4.26
N GLU A 74 -5.07 6.59 -3.57
CA GLU A 74 -5.07 6.61 -2.10
C GLU A 74 -5.12 5.19 -1.53
N LEU A 75 -5.97 4.34 -2.11
CA LEU A 75 -6.06 2.93 -1.73
C LEU A 75 -4.73 2.22 -2.03
N LYS A 76 -4.21 2.39 -3.24
CA LYS A 76 -3.00 1.71 -3.72
C LYS A 76 -1.74 2.11 -2.95
N SER A 77 -1.63 3.35 -2.46
CA SER A 77 -0.50 3.73 -1.62
C SER A 77 -0.51 2.98 -0.28
N LEU A 78 -1.67 2.86 0.38
CA LEU A 78 -1.79 2.18 1.66
C LEU A 78 -1.65 0.65 1.53
N LEU A 79 -2.21 0.03 0.48
CA LEU A 79 -2.00 -1.41 0.25
C LEU A 79 -0.52 -1.74 0.01
N GLN A 80 0.21 -0.88 -0.71
CA GLN A 80 1.66 -1.02 -0.86
C GLN A 80 2.39 -0.82 0.47
N TRP A 81 2.01 0.18 1.27
CA TRP A 81 2.65 0.41 2.57
C TRP A 81 2.46 -0.78 3.54
N ILE A 82 1.25 -1.37 3.56
CA ILE A 82 0.92 -2.60 4.29
C ILE A 82 1.85 -3.74 3.81
N ALA A 83 1.97 -3.94 2.51
CA ALA A 83 2.81 -4.99 1.94
C ALA A 83 4.31 -4.81 2.24
N VAL A 84 4.84 -3.58 2.12
CA VAL A 84 6.23 -3.24 2.44
C VAL A 84 6.53 -3.54 3.92
N SER A 85 5.63 -3.10 4.80
CA SER A 85 5.76 -3.30 6.25
C SER A 85 5.70 -4.77 6.63
N GLN A 86 4.75 -5.52 6.04
CA GLN A 86 4.64 -6.97 6.23
C GLN A 86 5.87 -7.73 5.73
N ALA A 87 6.49 -7.27 4.63
CA ALA A 87 7.73 -7.82 4.09
C ALA A 87 8.98 -7.42 4.89
N ARG A 88 8.83 -6.70 6.01
CA ARG A 88 9.91 -6.22 6.88
C ARG A 88 10.97 -5.39 6.13
N ARG A 89 10.53 -4.61 5.14
CA ARG A 89 11.41 -3.66 4.47
C ARG A 89 11.58 -2.41 5.35
N PRO A 90 12.81 -1.85 5.44
CA PRO A 90 13.10 -0.78 6.38
C PRO A 90 12.39 0.53 6.06
N PHE A 91 12.10 0.81 4.78
CA PHE A 91 11.36 2.00 4.36
C PHE A 91 10.66 1.82 3.00
N MET A 92 9.72 2.72 2.72
CA MET A 92 9.11 2.92 1.40
C MET A 92 9.39 4.35 0.93
N SER A 93 10.02 4.50 -0.23
CA SER A 93 10.09 5.78 -0.96
C SER A 93 8.98 5.81 -1.99
N TYR A 94 7.94 6.60 -1.75
CA TYR A 94 6.77 6.70 -2.63
C TYR A 94 6.82 7.96 -3.49
N TYR A 95 6.84 7.77 -4.81
CA TYR A 95 6.85 8.86 -5.79
C TYR A 95 5.44 9.10 -6.33
N THR A 96 4.80 10.18 -5.89
CA THR A 96 3.40 10.53 -6.23
C THR A 96 3.22 11.06 -7.64
N PHE A 97 4.31 11.53 -8.27
CA PHE A 97 4.31 12.14 -9.60
C PHE A 97 3.27 13.28 -9.75
N GLY A 98 3.05 14.04 -8.67
CA GLY A 98 2.13 15.18 -8.65
C GLY A 98 0.64 14.82 -8.68
N PHE A 99 0.26 13.56 -8.44
CA PHE A 99 -1.15 13.18 -8.35
C PHE A 99 -1.86 13.95 -7.23
N GLU A 100 -2.82 14.79 -7.59
CA GLU A 100 -3.56 15.64 -6.65
C GLU A 100 -4.27 14.82 -5.57
N ALA A 101 -4.81 13.64 -5.92
CA ALA A 101 -5.42 12.72 -4.95
C ALA A 101 -4.47 12.32 -3.80
N LEU A 102 -3.15 12.45 -3.99
CA LEU A 102 -2.15 12.09 -2.98
C LEU A 102 -1.60 13.28 -2.18
N HIS A 103 -2.17 14.49 -2.31
CA HIS A 103 -1.69 15.67 -1.59
C HIS A 103 -1.69 15.52 -0.06
N LYS A 104 -2.53 14.64 0.48
CA LYS A 104 -2.65 14.32 1.93
C LYS A 104 -1.82 13.11 2.37
N LEU A 105 -1.03 12.49 1.49
CA LEU A 105 -0.29 11.26 1.81
C LEU A 105 0.60 11.44 3.04
N ASN A 106 1.40 12.51 3.11
CA ASN A 106 2.29 12.77 4.24
C ASN A 106 1.51 12.93 5.55
N GLN A 107 0.45 13.74 5.55
CA GLN A 107 -0.42 13.95 6.70
C GLN A 107 -1.01 12.63 7.21
N VAL A 108 -1.53 11.78 6.32
CA VAL A 108 -2.06 10.46 6.69
C VAL A 108 -0.97 9.56 7.27
N THR A 109 0.23 9.52 6.67
CA THR A 109 1.32 8.69 7.18
C THR A 109 1.77 9.11 8.57
N GLU A 110 1.93 10.41 8.83
CA GLU A 110 2.29 10.95 10.14
C GLU A 110 1.24 10.62 11.19
N LEU A 111 -0.04 10.77 10.84
CA LEU A 111 -1.17 10.43 11.70
C LEU A 111 -1.20 8.94 12.06
N VAL A 112 -1.05 8.04 11.08
CA VAL A 112 -1.00 6.59 11.31
C VAL A 112 0.20 6.20 12.19
N ILE A 113 1.37 6.79 11.94
CA ILE A 113 2.58 6.58 12.76
C ILE A 113 2.36 7.07 14.19
N SER A 114 1.79 8.26 14.38
CA SER A 114 1.57 8.84 15.70
C SER A 114 0.60 8.03 16.57
N LYS A 115 -0.38 7.34 15.95
CA LYS A 115 -1.28 6.42 16.66
C LYS A 115 -0.64 5.06 16.99
N GLY A 116 0.57 4.78 16.49
CA GLY A 116 1.24 3.50 16.71
C GLY A 116 0.52 2.31 16.07
N TRP A 117 -0.19 2.52 14.96
CA TRP A 117 -0.97 1.46 14.31
C TRP A 117 -0.06 0.39 13.71
N SER A 118 -0.42 -0.87 13.96
CA SER A 118 0.21 -2.01 13.31
C SER A 118 -0.28 -2.16 11.86
N VAL A 119 0.38 -3.04 11.09
CA VAL A 119 -0.08 -3.48 9.77
C VAL A 119 -1.55 -3.95 9.82
N GLY A 120 -1.91 -4.69 10.88
CA GLY A 120 -3.26 -5.19 11.07
C GLY A 120 -4.28 -4.09 11.34
N ASP A 121 -3.89 -3.02 12.05
CA ASP A 121 -4.80 -1.92 12.36
C ASP A 121 -5.06 -1.05 11.14
N LEU A 122 -4.02 -0.71 10.38
CA LEU A 122 -4.18 -0.01 9.10
C LEU A 122 -5.00 -0.83 8.11
N TRP A 123 -4.77 -2.15 8.02
CA TRP A 123 -5.57 -3.05 7.19
C TRP A 123 -7.04 -3.03 7.57
N LYS A 124 -7.38 -3.13 8.87
CA LYS A 124 -8.77 -3.03 9.34
C LYS A 124 -9.42 -1.74 8.87
N LYS A 125 -8.72 -0.60 8.97
CA LYS A 125 -9.25 0.70 8.53
C LYS A 125 -9.44 0.79 7.02
N VAL A 126 -8.52 0.26 6.23
CA VAL A 126 -8.70 0.16 4.77
C VAL A 126 -9.93 -0.70 4.43
N VAL A 127 -10.13 -1.83 5.10
CA VAL A 127 -11.30 -2.71 4.89
C VAL A 127 -12.61 -2.03 5.34
N GLU A 128 -12.62 -1.34 6.49
CA GLU A 128 -13.76 -0.57 6.98
C GLU A 128 -14.19 0.50 5.96
N HIS A 129 -13.25 1.32 5.48
CA HIS A 129 -13.53 2.33 4.44
C HIS A 129 -14.04 1.69 3.16
N SER A 130 -13.40 0.61 2.72
CA SER A 130 -13.78 -0.11 1.51
C SER A 130 -15.21 -0.63 1.58
N ASN A 131 -15.62 -1.16 2.74
CA ASN A 131 -17.02 -1.55 2.99
C ASN A 131 -17.98 -0.37 2.94
N HIS A 132 -17.59 0.80 3.47
CA HIS A 132 -18.38 2.03 3.34
C HIS A 132 -18.53 2.45 1.87
N LYS A 133 -17.44 2.46 1.08
CA LYS A 133 -17.49 2.80 -0.36
C LYS A 133 -18.40 1.86 -1.14
N LEU A 134 -18.35 0.55 -0.86
CA LEU A 134 -19.22 -0.46 -1.50
C LEU A 134 -20.70 -0.25 -1.14
N ARG A 135 -21.01 0.13 0.10
CA ARG A 135 -22.38 0.41 0.56
C ARG A 135 -22.91 1.72 -0.01
N SER A 136 -22.15 2.82 0.08
CA SER A 136 -22.57 4.12 -0.42
C SER A 136 -22.70 4.15 -1.95
N ASN A 137 -22.00 3.28 -2.69
CA ASN A 137 -22.25 3.15 -4.13
C ASN A 137 -23.68 2.66 -4.47
N LYS A 138 -24.39 2.04 -3.52
CA LYS A 138 -25.81 1.67 -3.67
C LYS A 138 -26.75 2.84 -3.34
N LYS A 139 -26.28 3.87 -2.64
CA LYS A 139 -27.07 5.04 -2.19
C LYS A 139 -26.58 6.31 -2.90
N ARG A 140 -27.31 6.77 -3.92
CA ARG A 140 -26.95 7.92 -4.79
C ARG A 140 -26.74 9.29 -4.10
N ARG A 141 -26.99 9.43 -2.78
CA ARG A 141 -27.08 10.73 -2.10
C ARG A 141 -26.00 11.03 -1.04
N GLU A 142 -25.09 10.10 -0.76
CA GLU A 142 -24.04 10.35 0.25
C GLU A 142 -22.76 10.95 -0.37
N PRO A 143 -22.14 11.96 0.27
CA PRO A 143 -20.85 12.49 -0.17
C PRO A 143 -19.78 11.39 -0.11
N LYS A 144 -19.12 11.14 -1.24
CA LYS A 144 -18.11 10.09 -1.37
C LYS A 144 -16.77 10.60 -0.85
N LEU A 145 -16.56 10.53 0.47
CA LEU A 145 -15.28 10.88 1.09
C LEU A 145 -14.14 10.00 0.56
N GLY A 146 -12.98 10.60 0.32
CA GLY A 146 -11.72 9.88 0.03
C GLY A 146 -11.30 9.00 1.20
N LEU A 147 -10.41 8.04 0.95
CA LEU A 147 -9.82 7.22 2.00
C LEU A 147 -8.97 8.08 2.94
N PHE A 148 -8.21 9.01 2.40
CA PHE A 148 -7.36 9.89 3.22
C PHE A 148 -8.17 10.82 4.11
N ASP A 149 -9.18 11.48 3.55
CA ASP A 149 -10.08 12.35 4.33
C ASP A 149 -10.83 11.57 5.41
N TRP A 150 -11.28 10.36 5.08
CA TRP A 150 -11.93 9.50 6.07
C TRP A 150 -10.97 9.10 7.19
N LEU A 151 -9.74 8.69 6.87
CA LEU A 151 -8.71 8.37 7.88
C LEU A 151 -8.39 9.57 8.76
N ILE A 152 -8.20 10.76 8.19
CA ILE A 152 -7.95 11.99 8.95
C ILE A 152 -9.11 12.24 9.91
N SER A 153 -10.37 12.09 9.46
CA SER A 153 -11.55 12.34 10.29
C SER A 153 -11.65 11.39 11.49
N ILE A 154 -11.27 10.12 11.35
CA ILE A 154 -11.38 9.14 12.45
C ILE A 154 -10.16 9.13 13.37
N ILE A 155 -9.00 9.60 12.90
CA ILE A 155 -7.78 9.68 13.72
C ILE A 155 -7.78 10.94 14.57
N SER A 156 -8.35 12.02 14.04
CA SER A 156 -8.42 13.34 14.68
C SER A 156 -9.64 13.51 15.59
N ALA A 157 -10.60 12.58 15.54
CA ALA A 157 -11.70 12.47 16.50
C ALA A 157 -11.21 11.82 17.81
#